data_AF-A0A5D5AI02-F1
#
_entry.id   AF-A0A5D5AI02-F1
#
_cell.length_a   1.000
_cell.length_b   1.000
_cell.length_c   1.000
_cell.angle_alpha   90.00
_cell.angle_beta   90.00
_cell.angle_gamma   90.00
#
_symmetry.space_group_name_H-M   'P 1'
#
loop_
_entity.id
_entity.type
_entity.pdbx_description
1 polymer ?
#
loop_
_entity_poly.entity_id
_entity_poly.type
_entity_poly.pdbx_seq_one_letter_code
_entity_poly.pdbx_strand_id
1 'polypeptide(L)'
;MPTSSVPTTDEPLEPTVWETERETAREPGDEKLYARGVSIGITMGYAISSLGESIGTVLDEPILIAGIGITWLISTIAYMALTSIPFVGMFLALVVWIVPAFALAGTLAMAAEGIRGSPSFDHLIEGLEEYWQRMVGAFAVLFVGYMVLMFAITIAIVLLVLFGIVGADLSAGADPAVGSALGIGFVLVMAAIVLVVAAIGIAIQFFDAAIVVGDVGVIDSFKTSLSVARSNPISVVGYTILRGILAYVPVVLAVLAAVAGGVVGGMMMSEDIAFLAAFAFAFLVFVVAAPVVWTVLSVYHVSYFTRASGLREHSRL
;
A
#
# COMPACT_ATOMS: atom_id res chain seq x y z
N MET A 1 -25.81 15.05 -59.29
CA MET A 1 -25.18 15.47 -58.02
C MET A 1 -23.81 16.03 -58.36
N PRO A 2 -23.47 17.27 -57.97
CA PRO A 2 -22.20 17.87 -58.31
C PRO A 2 -21.09 17.43 -57.34
N THR A 3 -19.92 17.14 -57.88
CA THR A 3 -18.70 16.77 -57.16
C THR A 3 -17.91 18.03 -56.79
N SER A 4 -17.69 18.29 -55.50
CA SER A 4 -16.82 19.39 -55.04
C SER A 4 -15.40 18.88 -54.76
N SER A 5 -14.43 19.44 -55.47
CA SER A 5 -12.99 19.23 -55.29
C SER A 5 -12.42 20.25 -54.30
N VAL A 6 -11.76 19.78 -53.24
CA VAL A 6 -11.02 20.60 -52.26
C VAL A 6 -9.55 20.67 -52.68
N PRO A 7 -8.91 21.85 -52.71
CA PRO A 7 -7.48 21.96 -52.99
C PRO A 7 -6.66 21.82 -51.70
N THR A 8 -5.67 20.93 -51.72
CA THR A 8 -4.60 20.78 -50.72
C THR A 8 -3.42 21.68 -51.09
N THR A 9 -3.04 22.60 -50.20
CA THR A 9 -1.78 23.35 -50.28
C THR A 9 -0.95 22.97 -49.06
N ASP A 10 0.01 22.06 -49.27
CA ASP A 10 1.11 21.77 -48.36
C ASP A 10 2.27 22.73 -48.66
N GLU A 11 2.52 23.69 -47.76
CA GLU A 11 3.77 24.45 -47.75
C GLU A 11 4.47 24.21 -46.39
N PRO A 12 5.68 23.63 -46.37
CA PRO A 12 6.43 23.43 -45.14
C PRO A 12 7.02 24.76 -44.66
N LEU A 13 6.71 25.13 -43.41
CA LEU A 13 7.25 26.32 -42.76
C LEU A 13 8.76 26.13 -42.48
N GLU A 14 9.58 27.07 -42.98
CA GLU A 14 11.02 27.10 -42.70
C GLU A 14 11.30 27.40 -41.22
N PRO A 15 12.26 26.70 -40.59
CA PRO A 15 12.63 26.92 -39.19
C PRO A 15 13.31 28.29 -39.02
N THR A 16 12.81 29.06 -38.05
CA THR A 16 13.31 30.42 -37.77
C THR A 16 14.70 30.39 -37.15
N VAL A 17 15.54 31.34 -37.58
CA VAL A 17 16.97 31.56 -37.25
C VAL A 17 17.32 31.55 -35.74
N TRP A 18 16.34 31.66 -34.84
CA TRP A 18 16.56 31.69 -33.40
C TRP A 18 16.83 30.31 -32.76
N GLU A 19 16.58 29.21 -33.47
CA GLU A 19 16.81 27.85 -32.93
C GLU A 19 18.28 27.41 -32.99
N THR A 20 19.09 27.99 -33.87
CA THR A 20 20.49 27.56 -34.06
C THR A 20 21.48 28.15 -33.04
N GLU A 21 21.13 29.25 -32.35
CA GLU A 21 22.03 29.87 -31.36
C GLU A 21 21.94 29.26 -29.95
N ARG A 22 20.93 28.45 -29.63
CA ARG A 22 20.84 27.82 -28.30
C ARG A 22 21.67 26.54 -28.13
N GLU A 23 22.19 25.97 -29.21
CA GLU A 23 22.90 24.68 -29.16
C GLU A 23 24.40 24.78 -28.81
N THR A 24 24.99 25.98 -28.84
CA THR A 24 26.45 26.14 -28.69
C THR A 24 26.95 26.52 -27.29
N ALA A 25 26.07 26.65 -26.29
CA ALA A 25 26.43 27.15 -24.96
C ALA A 25 26.30 26.13 -23.80
N ARG A 26 26.48 24.83 -24.05
CA ARG A 26 26.54 23.81 -22.98
C ARG A 26 27.96 23.26 -22.82
N GLU A 27 28.66 23.70 -21.77
CA GLU A 27 29.96 23.16 -21.37
C GLU A 27 29.81 21.71 -20.84
N PRO A 28 30.64 20.75 -21.30
CA PRO A 28 30.47 19.32 -21.05
C PRO A 28 30.97 18.82 -19.66
N GLY A 29 31.08 19.71 -18.66
CA GLY A 29 31.71 19.40 -17.36
C GLY A 29 30.76 19.15 -16.18
N ASP A 30 29.58 19.77 -16.17
CA ASP A 30 28.70 19.85 -14.98
C ASP A 30 27.57 18.81 -14.91
N GLU A 31 27.39 18.00 -15.96
CA GLU A 31 26.29 17.04 -16.07
C GLU A 31 26.35 15.92 -15.01
N LYS A 32 27.56 15.50 -14.61
CA LYS A 32 27.73 14.33 -13.73
C LYS A 32 27.47 14.60 -12.25
N LEU A 33 27.64 15.83 -11.78
CA LEU A 33 27.38 16.21 -10.40
C LEU A 33 25.91 16.62 -10.18
N TYR A 34 25.27 17.24 -11.18
CA TYR A 34 23.83 17.49 -11.16
C TYR A 34 23.01 16.19 -11.26
N ALA A 35 23.39 15.24 -12.13
CA ALA A 35 22.66 13.98 -12.28
C ALA A 35 22.58 13.14 -10.97
N ARG A 36 23.61 13.21 -10.11
CA ARG A 36 23.67 12.39 -8.89
C ARG A 36 22.90 13.00 -7.71
N GLY A 37 22.99 14.31 -7.50
CA GLY A 37 22.25 15.03 -6.45
C GLY A 37 20.75 15.18 -6.74
N VAL A 38 20.39 15.33 -8.02
CA VAL A 38 19.00 15.40 -8.48
C VAL A 38 18.31 14.03 -8.36
N SER A 39 19.00 12.90 -8.55
CA SER A 39 18.37 11.57 -8.48
C SER A 39 17.85 11.18 -7.08
N ILE A 40 18.48 11.65 -5.99
CA ILE A 40 18.06 11.33 -4.60
C ILE A 40 16.87 12.20 -4.17
N GLY A 41 16.85 13.47 -4.59
CA GLY A 41 15.70 14.35 -4.38
C GLY A 41 14.46 13.95 -5.21
N ILE A 42 14.67 13.50 -6.45
CA ILE A 42 13.59 13.05 -7.34
C ILE A 42 12.95 11.75 -6.85
N THR A 43 13.74 10.80 -6.30
CA THR A 43 13.20 9.49 -5.89
C THR A 43 12.29 9.58 -4.66
N MET A 44 12.62 10.36 -3.63
CA MET A 44 11.65 10.64 -2.55
C MET A 44 10.45 11.46 -3.04
N GLY A 45 10.64 12.24 -4.11
CA GLY A 45 9.62 13.04 -4.75
C GLY A 45 8.37 12.25 -5.15
N TYR A 46 8.49 10.99 -5.59
CA TYR A 46 7.31 10.18 -5.96
C TYR A 46 6.38 9.92 -4.77
N ALA A 47 6.93 9.55 -3.60
CA ALA A 47 6.12 9.22 -2.43
C ALA A 47 5.31 10.43 -1.93
N ILE A 48 5.90 11.62 -1.92
CA ILE A 48 5.22 12.85 -1.45
C ILE A 48 4.27 13.39 -2.52
N SER A 49 4.71 13.41 -3.78
CA SER A 49 3.90 13.94 -4.88
C SER A 49 2.66 13.08 -5.16
N SER A 50 2.78 11.75 -5.05
CA SER A 50 1.62 10.86 -5.14
C SER A 50 0.66 11.02 -3.96
N LEU A 51 1.17 11.38 -2.78
CA LEU A 51 0.31 11.66 -1.63
C LEU A 51 -0.47 12.96 -1.87
N GLY A 52 0.19 14.04 -2.29
CA GLY A 52 -0.46 15.30 -2.63
C GLY A 52 -1.50 15.13 -3.74
N GLU A 53 -1.18 14.36 -4.79
CA GLU A 53 -2.12 14.00 -5.84
C GLU A 53 -3.31 13.21 -5.28
N SER A 54 -3.08 12.19 -4.45
CA SER A 54 -4.17 11.39 -3.90
C SER A 54 -5.15 12.20 -3.04
N ILE A 55 -4.64 13.16 -2.27
CA ILE A 55 -5.48 14.05 -1.47
C ILE A 55 -6.27 14.97 -2.41
N GLY A 56 -5.62 15.56 -3.42
CA GLY A 56 -6.29 16.39 -4.44
C GLY A 56 -7.40 15.62 -5.14
N THR A 57 -7.10 14.44 -5.67
CA THR A 57 -8.07 13.56 -6.34
C THR A 57 -9.27 13.22 -5.44
N VAL A 58 -9.07 12.90 -4.17
CA VAL A 58 -10.19 12.57 -3.26
C VAL A 58 -11.04 13.81 -2.93
N LEU A 59 -10.43 15.00 -2.89
CA LEU A 59 -11.15 16.26 -2.66
C LEU A 59 -11.93 16.70 -3.91
N ASP A 60 -11.36 16.51 -5.09
CA ASP A 60 -11.99 16.84 -6.36
C ASP A 60 -13.14 15.85 -6.69
N GLU A 61 -12.96 14.58 -6.32
CA GLU A 61 -13.89 13.49 -6.63
C GLU A 61 -14.46 12.80 -5.37
N PRO A 62 -15.43 13.42 -4.67
CA PRO A 62 -15.97 12.88 -3.41
C PRO A 62 -16.69 11.54 -3.58
N ILE A 63 -17.08 11.17 -4.81
CA ILE A 63 -17.65 9.86 -5.11
C ILE A 63 -16.69 8.70 -4.79
N LEU A 64 -15.37 8.95 -4.80
CA LEU A 64 -14.37 7.98 -4.35
C LEU A 64 -14.57 7.57 -2.90
N ILE A 65 -14.89 8.54 -2.02
CA ILE A 65 -15.16 8.26 -0.60
C ILE A 65 -16.39 7.38 -0.46
N ALA A 66 -17.43 7.63 -1.27
CA ALA A 66 -18.62 6.79 -1.27
C ALA A 66 -18.30 5.37 -1.75
N GLY A 67 -17.71 5.19 -2.93
CA GLY A 67 -17.42 3.85 -3.48
C GLY A 67 -16.40 3.06 -2.66
N ILE A 68 -15.20 3.62 -2.49
CA ILE A 68 -14.10 2.95 -1.80
C ILE A 68 -14.37 2.85 -0.29
N GLY A 69 -14.94 3.90 0.30
CA GLY A 69 -15.27 3.92 1.72
C GLY A 69 -16.38 2.95 2.12
N ILE A 70 -17.46 2.84 1.32
CA ILE A 70 -18.50 1.81 1.54
C ILE A 70 -17.89 0.41 1.39
N THR A 71 -17.03 0.21 0.40
CA THR A 71 -16.37 -1.08 0.19
C THR A 71 -15.51 -1.48 1.39
N TRP A 72 -14.76 -0.52 1.97
CA TRP A 72 -14.01 -0.74 3.21
C TRP A 72 -14.92 -1.09 4.39
N LEU A 73 -16.05 -0.38 4.54
CA LEU A 73 -16.99 -0.62 5.65
C LEU A 73 -17.61 -2.01 5.56
N ILE A 74 -18.08 -2.40 4.38
CA ILE A 74 -18.63 -3.74 4.12
C ILE A 74 -17.57 -4.81 4.41
N SER A 75 -16.34 -4.62 3.90
CA SER A 75 -15.24 -5.55 4.10
C SER A 75 -14.89 -5.72 5.58
N THR A 76 -14.90 -4.62 6.34
CA THR A 76 -14.62 -4.61 7.78
C THR A 76 -15.72 -5.35 8.55
N ILE A 77 -17.00 -5.07 8.26
CA ILE A 77 -18.13 -5.76 8.90
C ILE A 77 -18.10 -7.26 8.57
N ALA A 78 -17.86 -7.62 7.31
CA ALA A 78 -17.72 -9.00 6.88
C ALA A 78 -16.56 -9.69 7.61
N TYR A 79 -15.40 -9.03 7.71
CA TYR A 79 -14.25 -9.54 8.46
C TYR A 79 -14.59 -9.76 9.94
N MET A 80 -15.25 -8.81 10.61
CA MET A 80 -15.66 -8.95 12.01
C MET A 80 -16.67 -10.09 12.21
N ALA A 81 -17.64 -10.24 11.30
CA ALA A 81 -18.61 -11.33 11.35
C ALA A 81 -17.94 -12.70 11.17
N LEU A 82 -17.03 -12.81 10.20
CA LEU A 82 -16.30 -14.04 9.89
C LEU A 82 -15.36 -14.46 11.04
N THR A 83 -14.66 -13.49 11.64
CA THR A 83 -13.72 -13.76 12.75
C THR A 83 -14.41 -14.11 14.08
N SER A 84 -15.70 -13.81 14.23
CA SER A 84 -16.47 -14.11 15.44
C SER A 84 -16.92 -15.58 15.57
N ILE A 85 -16.66 -16.43 14.58
CA ILE A 85 -17.11 -17.84 14.56
C ILE A 85 -15.97 -18.78 15.03
N PRO A 86 -15.99 -19.29 16.28
CA PRO A 86 -14.83 -19.94 16.94
C PRO A 86 -14.38 -21.30 16.37
N PHE A 87 -15.16 -21.96 15.50
CA PHE A 87 -14.85 -23.30 14.98
C PHE A 87 -14.45 -23.35 13.50
N VAL A 88 -14.31 -22.19 12.84
CA VAL A 88 -14.10 -22.13 11.38
C VAL A 88 -12.65 -21.75 11.01
N GLY A 89 -11.73 -21.74 11.97
CA GLY A 89 -10.40 -21.14 11.82
C GLY A 89 -9.53 -21.68 10.67
N MET A 90 -9.66 -22.96 10.28
CA MET A 90 -8.80 -23.54 9.24
C MET A 90 -9.31 -23.30 7.82
N PHE A 91 -10.63 -23.42 7.58
CA PHE A 91 -11.22 -23.25 6.24
C PHE A 91 -11.61 -21.80 5.95
N LEU A 92 -11.94 -21.01 6.99
CA LEU A 92 -12.22 -19.59 6.83
C LEU A 92 -10.95 -18.77 6.66
N ALA A 93 -9.77 -19.28 7.02
CA ALA A 93 -8.50 -18.57 6.77
C ALA A 93 -8.38 -18.18 5.29
N LEU A 94 -8.80 -19.04 4.37
CA LEU A 94 -8.84 -18.68 2.95
C LEU A 94 -9.92 -17.64 2.63
N VAL A 95 -11.13 -17.81 3.18
CA VAL A 95 -12.27 -16.88 2.96
C VAL A 95 -11.95 -15.47 3.46
N VAL A 96 -11.30 -15.37 4.63
CA VAL A 96 -10.84 -14.12 5.24
C VAL A 96 -9.81 -13.41 4.36
N TRP A 97 -9.07 -14.13 3.52
CA TRP A 97 -8.13 -13.55 2.55
C TRP A 97 -8.80 -13.24 1.19
N ILE A 98 -9.85 -13.97 0.82
CA ILE A 98 -10.63 -13.73 -0.41
C ILE A 98 -11.44 -12.44 -0.33
N VAL A 99 -12.09 -12.15 0.81
CA VAL A 99 -12.92 -10.95 0.94
C VAL A 99 -12.13 -9.65 0.69
N PRO A 100 -10.95 -9.44 1.31
CA PRO A 100 -10.10 -8.30 0.99
C PRO A 100 -9.61 -8.30 -0.46
N ALA A 101 -9.26 -9.48 -1.01
CA ALA A 101 -8.83 -9.58 -2.41
C ALA A 101 -9.93 -9.09 -3.37
N PHE A 102 -11.16 -9.53 -3.17
CA PHE A 102 -12.31 -9.09 -3.95
C PHE A 102 -12.50 -7.58 -3.81
N ALA A 103 -12.63 -7.07 -2.58
CA ALA A 103 -12.80 -5.65 -2.32
C ALA A 103 -11.69 -4.79 -2.95
N LEU A 104 -10.44 -5.24 -2.87
CA LEU A 104 -9.29 -4.53 -3.42
C LEU A 104 -9.37 -4.36 -4.94
N ALA A 105 -9.80 -5.40 -5.67
CA ALA A 105 -9.91 -5.34 -7.14
C ALA A 105 -10.78 -4.15 -7.60
N GLY A 106 -11.99 -4.02 -7.05
CA GLY A 106 -12.88 -2.89 -7.35
C GLY A 106 -12.32 -1.56 -6.87
N THR A 107 -11.83 -1.49 -5.62
CA THR A 107 -11.33 -0.22 -5.06
C THR A 107 -10.14 0.34 -5.83
N LEU A 108 -9.24 -0.52 -6.31
CA LEU A 108 -8.08 -0.10 -7.09
C LEU A 108 -8.48 0.34 -8.50
N ALA A 109 -9.48 -0.30 -9.12
CA ALA A 109 -9.98 0.11 -10.43
C ALA A 109 -10.65 1.49 -10.35
N MET A 110 -11.53 1.69 -9.37
CA MET A 110 -12.18 2.98 -9.13
C MET A 110 -11.15 4.07 -8.75
N ALA A 111 -10.13 3.72 -7.95
CA ALA A 111 -9.05 4.65 -7.61
C ALA A 111 -8.19 5.03 -8.82
N ALA A 112 -7.92 4.10 -9.72
CA ALA A 112 -7.21 4.36 -10.97
C ALA A 112 -7.98 5.34 -11.86
N GLU A 113 -9.30 5.17 -11.94
CA GLU A 113 -10.15 6.10 -12.68
C GLU A 113 -10.31 7.45 -11.98
N GLY A 114 -10.30 7.46 -10.65
CA GLY A 114 -10.25 8.69 -9.86
C GLY A 114 -9.10 9.60 -10.25
N ILE A 115 -7.92 9.03 -10.48
CA ILE A 115 -6.73 9.80 -10.92
C ILE A 115 -6.91 10.36 -12.33
N ARG A 116 -7.78 9.77 -13.16
CA ARG A 116 -8.11 10.26 -14.52
C ARG A 116 -9.22 11.32 -14.53
N GLY A 117 -9.93 11.51 -13.41
CA GLY A 117 -10.95 12.55 -13.25
C GLY A 117 -12.36 12.12 -13.66
N SER A 118 -12.65 10.82 -13.75
CA SER A 118 -13.99 10.31 -14.08
C SER A 118 -14.42 9.08 -13.25
N PRO A 119 -14.21 9.04 -11.92
CA PRO A 119 -14.58 7.87 -11.13
C PRO A 119 -16.09 7.67 -11.08
N SER A 120 -16.54 6.42 -11.22
CA SER A 120 -17.93 6.03 -11.06
C SER A 120 -18.05 4.69 -10.33
N PHE A 121 -19.25 4.37 -9.85
CA PHE A 121 -19.53 3.04 -9.28
C PHE A 121 -19.43 1.92 -10.32
N ASP A 122 -19.63 2.23 -11.60
CA ASP A 122 -19.49 1.24 -12.67
C ASP A 122 -18.05 0.74 -12.73
N HIS A 123 -17.06 1.63 -12.64
CA HIS A 123 -15.64 1.25 -12.58
C HIS A 123 -15.29 0.37 -11.36
N LEU A 124 -15.99 0.56 -10.23
CA LEU A 124 -15.84 -0.32 -9.07
C LEU A 124 -16.32 -1.74 -9.39
N ILE A 125 -17.49 -1.87 -10.03
CA ILE A 125 -18.11 -3.16 -10.39
C ILE A 125 -17.33 -3.83 -11.52
N GLU A 126 -16.99 -3.10 -12.58
CA GLU A 126 -16.17 -3.60 -13.68
C GLU A 126 -14.81 -4.10 -13.19
N GLY A 127 -14.17 -3.36 -12.28
CA GLY A 127 -12.93 -3.79 -11.65
C GLY A 127 -13.07 -5.09 -10.85
N LEU A 128 -14.22 -5.29 -10.18
CA LEU A 128 -14.52 -6.55 -9.53
C LEU A 128 -14.67 -7.66 -10.56
N GLU A 129 -15.51 -7.48 -11.58
CA GLU A 129 -15.82 -8.51 -12.58
C GLU A 129 -14.59 -8.94 -13.40
N GLU A 130 -13.74 -7.98 -13.77
CA GLU A 130 -12.56 -8.21 -14.60
C GLU A 130 -11.39 -8.81 -13.82
N TYR A 131 -11.10 -8.29 -12.61
CA TYR A 131 -9.86 -8.62 -11.91
C TYR A 131 -10.03 -9.60 -10.74
N TRP A 132 -11.25 -9.94 -10.29
CA TRP A 132 -11.42 -10.75 -9.09
C TRP A 132 -10.71 -12.11 -9.16
N GLN A 133 -10.74 -12.79 -10.32
CA GLN A 133 -10.11 -14.10 -10.47
C GLN A 133 -8.59 -14.02 -10.32
N ARG A 134 -7.98 -13.00 -10.95
CA ARG A 134 -6.54 -12.76 -10.87
C ARG A 134 -6.17 -12.34 -9.46
N MET A 135 -6.97 -11.48 -8.83
CA MET A 135 -6.73 -11.03 -7.47
C MET A 135 -6.81 -12.19 -6.47
N VAL A 136 -7.86 -13.00 -6.52
CA VAL A 136 -8.00 -14.22 -5.69
C VAL A 136 -6.85 -15.19 -5.94
N GLY A 137 -6.48 -15.42 -7.20
CA GLY A 137 -5.33 -16.27 -7.55
C GLY A 137 -4.02 -15.74 -6.95
N ALA A 138 -3.78 -14.44 -7.01
CA ALA A 138 -2.59 -13.81 -6.45
C ALA A 138 -2.57 -13.86 -4.91
N PHE A 139 -3.71 -13.60 -4.27
CA PHE A 139 -3.85 -13.75 -2.82
C PHE A 139 -3.70 -15.21 -2.37
N ALA A 140 -4.15 -16.19 -3.16
CA ALA A 140 -3.92 -17.60 -2.87
C ALA A 140 -2.42 -17.96 -2.95
N VAL A 141 -1.70 -17.49 -3.96
CA VAL A 141 -0.24 -17.65 -4.06
C VAL A 141 0.46 -17.00 -2.87
N LEU A 142 0.05 -15.77 -2.52
CA LEU A 142 0.58 -15.04 -1.36
C LEU A 142 0.32 -15.80 -0.07
N PHE A 143 -0.88 -16.32 0.12
CA PHE A 143 -1.27 -17.11 1.29
C PHE A 143 -0.39 -18.35 1.44
N VAL A 144 -0.20 -19.13 0.37
CA VAL A 144 0.68 -20.30 0.38
C VAL A 144 2.12 -19.90 0.70
N GLY A 145 2.63 -18.83 0.08
CA GLY A 145 3.97 -18.31 0.37
C GLY A 145 4.14 -17.86 1.82
N TYR A 146 3.13 -17.18 2.37
CA TYR A 146 3.10 -16.75 3.77
C TYR A 146 3.06 -17.95 4.72
N MET A 147 2.26 -18.98 4.44
CA MET A 147 2.23 -20.21 5.24
C MET A 147 3.58 -20.92 5.26
N VAL A 148 4.25 -21.06 4.11
CA VAL A 148 5.59 -21.64 4.02
C VAL A 148 6.61 -20.82 4.81
N LEU A 149 6.57 -19.49 4.67
CA LEU A 149 7.47 -18.58 5.39
C LEU A 149 7.27 -18.65 6.90
N MET A 150 6.02 -18.59 7.37
CA MET A 150 5.70 -18.66 8.80
C MET A 150 6.03 -20.03 9.39
N PHE A 151 5.84 -21.11 8.63
CA PHE A 151 6.28 -22.45 9.03
C PHE A 151 7.80 -22.50 9.19
N ALA A 152 8.56 -21.98 8.22
CA ALA A 152 10.02 -21.92 8.30
C ALA A 152 10.51 -21.09 9.49
N ILE A 153 9.89 -19.92 9.74
CA ILE A 153 10.18 -19.08 10.91
C ILE A 153 9.88 -19.83 12.21
N THR A 154 8.74 -20.52 12.28
CA THR A 154 8.34 -21.30 13.46
C THR A 154 9.36 -22.41 13.75
N ILE A 155 9.77 -23.16 12.72
CA ILE A 155 10.81 -24.20 12.86
C ILE A 155 12.14 -23.56 13.31
N ALA A 156 12.55 -22.44 12.72
CA ALA A 156 13.77 -21.74 13.13
C ALA A 156 13.73 -21.30 14.60
N ILE A 157 12.60 -20.76 15.07
CA ILE A 157 12.40 -20.37 16.47
C ILE A 157 12.42 -21.59 17.39
N VAL A 158 11.70 -22.66 17.04
CA VAL A 158 11.66 -23.90 17.84
C VAL A 158 13.05 -24.50 17.97
N LEU A 159 13.81 -24.58 16.88
CA LEU A 159 15.19 -25.06 16.91
C LEU A 159 16.08 -24.15 17.75
N LEU A 160 15.98 -22.83 17.59
CA LEU A 160 16.75 -21.87 18.37
C LEU A 160 16.48 -22.00 19.87
N VAL A 161 15.22 -22.15 20.26
CA VAL A 161 14.82 -22.36 21.65
C VAL A 161 15.29 -23.71 22.16
N LEU A 162 15.13 -24.80 21.39
CA LEU A 162 15.57 -26.13 21.78
C LEU A 162 17.09 -26.19 21.97
N PHE A 163 17.87 -25.66 21.03
CA PHE A 163 19.32 -25.58 21.16
C PHE A 163 19.76 -24.61 22.27
N GLY A 164 19.00 -23.54 22.51
CA GLY A 164 19.22 -22.64 23.64
C GLY A 164 19.01 -23.32 24.99
N ILE A 165 17.95 -24.12 25.13
CA ILE A 165 17.63 -24.87 26.36
C ILE A 165 18.63 -26.02 26.57
N VAL A 166 18.90 -26.83 25.54
CA VAL A 166 19.88 -27.93 25.61
C VAL A 166 21.28 -27.37 25.87
N GLY A 167 21.63 -26.25 25.24
CA GLY A 167 22.87 -25.53 25.50
C GLY A 167 22.96 -25.04 26.94
N ALA A 168 21.87 -24.48 27.50
CA ALA A 168 21.82 -24.02 28.88
C ALA A 168 21.93 -25.18 29.90
N ASP A 169 21.30 -26.32 29.64
CA ASP A 169 21.27 -27.48 30.55
C ASP A 169 22.62 -28.25 30.55
N LEU A 170 23.27 -28.36 29.38
CA LEU A 170 24.66 -28.83 29.26
C LEU A 170 25.68 -27.89 29.93
N SER A 171 25.24 -26.67 30.24
CA SER A 171 26.05 -25.59 30.80
C SER A 171 25.72 -25.33 32.27
N ALA A 172 25.19 -26.32 33.02
CA ALA A 172 24.89 -26.23 34.46
C ALA A 172 26.10 -25.90 35.38
N GLY A 173 27.25 -25.52 34.81
CA GLY A 173 28.37 -24.85 35.48
C GLY A 173 29.04 -23.75 34.62
N ALA A 174 28.33 -23.18 33.64
CA ALA A 174 28.90 -22.27 32.66
C ALA A 174 28.89 -20.81 33.09
N ASP A 175 29.91 -20.12 32.58
CA ASP A 175 30.15 -18.70 32.71
C ASP A 175 28.90 -17.88 32.31
N PRO A 176 28.46 -16.91 33.13
CA PRO A 176 27.44 -15.92 32.77
C PRO A 176 27.61 -15.28 31.39
N ALA A 177 28.84 -15.22 30.85
CA ALA A 177 29.14 -14.77 29.50
C ALA A 177 28.48 -15.62 28.39
N VAL A 178 28.21 -16.91 28.63
CA VAL A 178 27.54 -17.80 27.67
C VAL A 178 26.05 -17.47 27.58
N GLY A 179 25.40 -17.18 28.72
CA GLY A 179 24.00 -16.78 28.77
C GLY A 179 23.74 -15.45 28.07
N SER A 180 24.64 -14.47 28.23
CA SER A 180 24.53 -13.18 27.56
C SER A 180 24.78 -13.28 26.04
N ALA A 181 25.71 -14.14 25.61
CA ALA A 181 25.95 -14.42 24.19
C ALA A 181 24.72 -15.08 23.50
N LEU A 182 24.04 -16.02 24.18
CA LEU A 182 22.81 -16.64 23.68
C LEU A 182 21.66 -15.63 23.57
N GLY A 183 21.52 -14.73 24.54
CA GLY A 183 20.51 -13.66 24.51
C GLY A 183 20.71 -12.69 23.35
N ILE A 184 21.94 -12.24 23.11
CA ILE A 184 22.28 -11.37 21.97
C ILE A 184 22.04 -12.10 20.65
N GLY A 185 22.46 -13.37 20.54
CA GLY A 185 22.22 -14.20 19.37
C GLY A 185 20.73 -14.31 19.02
N PHE A 186 19.87 -14.53 20.02
CA PHE A 186 18.42 -14.58 19.83
C PHE A 186 17.86 -13.26 19.28
N VAL A 187 18.25 -12.13 19.88
CA VAL A 187 17.81 -10.80 19.43
C VAL A 187 18.22 -10.53 17.98
N LEU A 188 19.47 -10.88 17.61
CA LEU A 188 19.96 -10.70 16.24
C LEU A 188 19.21 -11.58 15.24
N VAL A 189 18.90 -12.84 15.59
CA VAL A 189 18.10 -13.72 14.73
C VAL A 189 16.68 -13.17 14.56
N MET A 190 16.04 -12.71 15.64
CA MET A 190 14.71 -12.08 15.54
C MET A 190 14.73 -10.81 14.69
N ALA A 191 15.74 -9.95 14.87
CA ALA A 191 15.91 -8.77 14.05
C ALA A 191 16.10 -9.13 12.57
N ALA A 192 16.91 -10.15 12.27
CA ALA A 192 17.09 -10.64 10.91
C ALA A 192 15.78 -11.18 10.29
N ILE A 193 14.99 -11.94 11.06
CA ILE A 193 13.67 -12.42 10.62
C ILE A 193 12.75 -11.24 10.29
N VAL A 194 12.66 -10.24 11.18
CA VAL A 194 11.84 -9.04 10.95
C VAL A 194 12.27 -8.31 9.69
N LEU A 195 13.59 -8.14 9.48
CA LEU A 195 14.13 -7.49 8.28
C LEU A 195 13.80 -8.27 7.01
N VAL A 196 13.90 -9.60 7.02
CA VAL A 196 13.55 -10.45 5.88
C VAL A 196 12.05 -10.35 5.56
N VAL A 197 11.18 -10.44 6.57
CA VAL A 197 9.73 -10.30 6.40
C VAL A 197 9.38 -8.92 5.85
N ALA A 198 9.99 -7.86 6.40
CA ALA A 198 9.79 -6.50 5.93
C ALA A 198 10.26 -6.31 4.48
N ALA A 199 11.42 -6.85 4.12
CA ALA A 199 11.97 -6.79 2.76
C ALA A 199 11.08 -7.54 1.75
N ILE A 200 10.59 -8.72 2.12
CA ILE A 200 9.63 -9.47 1.28
C ILE A 200 8.33 -8.67 1.13
N GLY A 201 7.79 -8.14 2.22
CA GLY A 201 6.58 -7.31 2.20
C GLY A 201 6.73 -6.11 1.26
N ILE A 202 7.83 -5.37 1.37
CA ILE A 202 8.15 -4.25 0.48
C ILE A 202 8.25 -4.68 -0.98
N ALA A 203 8.87 -5.84 -1.25
CA ALA A 203 9.05 -6.35 -2.60
C ALA A 203 7.72 -6.72 -3.28
N ILE A 204 6.75 -7.22 -2.53
CA ILE A 204 5.47 -7.71 -3.08
C ILE A 204 4.32 -6.72 -2.94
N GLN A 205 4.45 -5.63 -2.17
CA GLN A 205 3.29 -4.80 -1.76
C GLN A 205 2.49 -4.16 -2.89
N PHE A 206 2.96 -4.16 -4.14
CA PHE A 206 2.27 -3.58 -5.30
C PHE A 206 1.71 -4.63 -6.27
N PHE A 207 1.69 -5.91 -5.90
CA PHE A 207 1.20 -6.97 -6.79
C PHE A 207 -0.27 -6.76 -7.19
N ASP A 208 -1.08 -6.21 -6.28
CA ASP A 208 -2.49 -5.89 -6.48
C ASP A 208 -2.66 -4.73 -7.46
N ALA A 209 -1.93 -3.61 -7.28
CA ALA A 209 -1.92 -2.53 -8.26
C ALA A 209 -1.37 -2.98 -9.62
N ALA A 210 -0.38 -3.87 -9.66
CA ALA A 210 0.11 -4.41 -10.93
C ALA A 210 -0.98 -5.20 -11.67
N ILE A 211 -1.81 -5.98 -10.97
CA ILE A 211 -2.93 -6.71 -11.58
C ILE A 211 -3.97 -5.75 -12.16
N VAL A 212 -4.40 -4.76 -11.37
CA VAL A 212 -5.57 -3.92 -11.71
C VAL A 212 -5.19 -2.74 -12.60
N VAL A 213 -4.06 -2.09 -12.31
CA VAL A 213 -3.61 -0.88 -13.00
C VAL A 213 -2.68 -1.21 -14.15
N GLY A 214 -1.83 -2.23 -13.97
CA GLY A 214 -0.92 -2.71 -15.00
C GLY A 214 -1.52 -3.77 -15.92
N ASP A 215 -2.75 -4.23 -15.64
CA ASP A 215 -3.43 -5.32 -16.36
C ASP A 215 -2.55 -6.58 -16.58
N VAL A 216 -1.68 -6.90 -15.61
CA VAL A 216 -0.81 -8.07 -15.73
C VAL A 216 -1.41 -9.32 -15.05
N GLY A 217 -0.97 -10.49 -15.53
CA GLY A 217 -1.32 -11.77 -14.91
C GLY A 217 -0.74 -11.96 -13.52
N VAL A 218 -1.24 -12.99 -12.81
CA VAL A 218 -0.90 -13.27 -11.39
C VAL A 218 0.59 -13.40 -11.12
N ILE A 219 1.34 -14.13 -11.95
CA ILE A 219 2.78 -14.35 -11.71
C ILE A 219 3.59 -13.12 -12.09
N ASP A 220 3.20 -12.44 -13.15
CA ASP A 220 3.91 -11.26 -13.64
C ASP A 220 3.68 -10.05 -12.74
N SER A 221 2.55 -9.99 -12.01
CA SER A 221 2.30 -8.93 -11.03
C SER A 221 3.33 -8.90 -9.90
N PHE A 222 3.77 -10.06 -9.40
CA PHE A 222 4.85 -10.13 -8.41
C PHE A 222 6.19 -9.68 -8.98
N LYS A 223 6.48 -10.01 -10.25
CA LYS A 223 7.70 -9.54 -10.93
C LYS A 223 7.67 -8.03 -11.12
N THR A 224 6.53 -7.46 -11.51
CA THR A 224 6.34 -6.02 -11.67
C THR A 224 6.48 -5.30 -10.32
N SER A 225 5.85 -5.80 -9.26
CA SER A 225 6.03 -5.26 -7.90
C SER A 225 7.50 -5.27 -7.46
N LEU A 226 8.19 -6.39 -7.69
CA LEU A 226 9.61 -6.52 -7.37
C LEU A 226 10.48 -5.58 -8.21
N SER A 227 10.13 -5.37 -9.48
CA SER A 227 10.81 -4.42 -10.37
C SER A 227 10.67 -2.98 -9.85
N VAL A 228 9.46 -2.59 -9.41
CA VAL A 228 9.20 -1.28 -8.79
C VAL A 228 10.03 -1.11 -7.52
N ALA A 229 10.04 -2.11 -6.64
CA ALA A 229 10.83 -2.10 -5.39
C ALA A 229 12.35 -1.99 -5.64
N ARG A 230 12.87 -2.69 -6.66
CA ARG A 230 14.29 -2.67 -7.01
C ARG A 230 14.73 -1.39 -7.71
N SER A 231 13.87 -0.83 -8.54
CA SER A 231 14.18 0.39 -9.31
C SER A 231 14.10 1.64 -8.45
N ASN A 232 13.26 1.64 -7.40
CA ASN A 232 12.98 2.81 -6.57
C ASN A 232 13.09 2.53 -5.06
N PRO A 233 14.17 1.92 -4.53
CA PRO A 233 14.19 1.37 -3.17
C PRO A 233 13.93 2.41 -2.08
N ILE A 234 14.56 3.59 -2.17
CA ILE A 234 14.40 4.66 -1.18
C ILE A 234 12.96 5.22 -1.22
N SER A 235 12.44 5.43 -2.42
CA SER A 235 11.07 5.93 -2.62
C SER A 235 10.04 4.97 -2.06
N VAL A 236 10.24 3.66 -2.28
CA VAL A 236 9.33 2.62 -1.86
C VAL A 236 9.33 2.49 -0.33
N VAL A 237 10.49 2.61 0.32
CA VAL A 237 10.57 2.66 1.79
C VAL A 237 9.83 3.91 2.31
N GLY A 238 10.04 5.07 1.70
CA GLY A 238 9.32 6.30 2.06
C GLY A 238 7.81 6.16 1.91
N TYR A 239 7.36 5.54 0.82
CA TYR A 239 5.97 5.18 0.57
C TYR A 239 5.41 4.28 1.67
N THR A 240 6.12 3.20 2.04
CA THR A 240 5.68 2.25 3.07
C THR A 240 5.56 2.93 4.43
N ILE A 241 6.52 3.79 4.80
CA ILE A 241 6.49 4.54 6.06
C ILE A 241 5.31 5.52 6.07
N LEU A 242 5.14 6.33 5.01
CA LEU A 242 4.04 7.29 4.91
C LEU A 242 2.68 6.58 4.96
N ARG A 243 2.50 5.53 4.16
CA ARG A 243 1.28 4.72 4.18
C ARG A 243 1.00 4.15 5.56
N GLY A 244 2.02 3.64 6.24
CA GLY A 244 1.91 3.14 7.61
C GLY A 244 1.42 4.22 8.57
N ILE A 245 2.07 5.38 8.59
CA ILE A 245 1.67 6.52 9.44
C ILE A 245 0.23 6.93 9.15
N LEU A 246 -0.14 7.08 7.88
CA LEU A 246 -1.49 7.47 7.47
C LEU A 246 -2.54 6.44 7.89
N ALA A 247 -2.24 5.15 7.77
CA ALA A 247 -3.16 4.08 8.17
C ALA A 247 -3.53 4.12 9.66
N TYR A 248 -2.68 4.69 10.52
CA TYR A 248 -2.97 4.85 11.95
C TYR A 248 -3.77 6.12 12.30
N VAL A 249 -3.99 7.04 11.36
CA VAL A 249 -4.74 8.28 11.61
C VAL A 249 -6.14 8.02 12.20
N PRO A 250 -6.97 7.11 11.67
CA PRO A 250 -8.30 6.84 12.23
C PRO A 250 -8.24 6.32 13.67
N VAL A 251 -7.21 5.52 14.00
CA VAL A 251 -7.01 4.98 15.34
C VAL A 251 -6.65 6.10 16.31
N VAL A 252 -5.72 6.98 15.94
CA VAL A 252 -5.34 8.13 16.76
C VAL A 252 -6.55 9.03 17.01
N LEU A 253 -7.33 9.34 15.98
CA LEU A 253 -8.55 10.15 16.11
C LEU A 253 -9.59 9.47 17.02
N ALA A 254 -9.78 8.16 16.89
CA ALA A 254 -10.68 7.40 17.75
C ALA A 254 -10.23 7.40 19.22
N VAL A 255 -8.93 7.28 19.50
CA VAL A 255 -8.38 7.36 20.86
C VAL A 255 -8.61 8.76 21.45
N LEU A 256 -8.34 9.82 20.68
CA LEU A 256 -8.60 11.20 21.12
C LEU A 256 -10.09 11.42 21.41
N ALA A 257 -10.97 10.88 20.58
CA ALA A 257 -12.42 10.92 20.79
C ALA A 257 -12.86 10.12 22.03
N ALA A 258 -12.23 8.96 22.29
CA ALA A 258 -12.46 8.18 23.50
C ALA A 258 -12.11 8.97 24.77
N VAL A 259 -10.94 9.61 24.76
CA VAL A 259 -10.48 10.45 25.88
C VAL A 259 -11.46 11.61 26.10
N ALA A 260 -11.87 12.30 25.05
CA ALA A 260 -12.85 13.38 25.14
C ALA A 260 -14.20 12.89 25.69
N GLY A 261 -14.71 11.77 25.18
CA GLY A 261 -15.96 11.17 25.64
C GLY A 261 -15.91 10.70 27.09
N GLY A 262 -14.79 10.12 27.53
CA GLY A 262 -14.58 9.69 28.91
C GLY A 262 -14.50 10.86 29.89
N VAL A 263 -13.85 11.97 29.50
CA VAL A 263 -13.81 13.19 30.31
C VAL A 263 -15.20 13.80 30.46
N VAL A 264 -15.95 13.95 29.37
CA VAL A 264 -17.32 14.48 29.40
C VAL A 264 -18.25 13.57 30.20
N GLY A 265 -18.17 12.26 29.97
CA GLY A 265 -18.99 11.26 30.66
C GLY A 265 -18.69 11.21 32.16
N GLY A 266 -17.42 11.26 32.55
CA GLY A 266 -17.01 11.24 33.97
C GLY A 266 -17.36 12.51 34.74
N MET A 267 -17.53 13.65 34.05
CA MET A 267 -18.00 14.90 34.67
C MET A 267 -19.50 14.94 34.91
N MET A 268 -20.29 14.14 34.17
CA MET A 268 -21.75 14.28 34.12
C MET A 268 -22.52 13.02 34.51
N MET A 269 -21.87 11.86 34.56
CA MET A 269 -22.53 10.54 34.63
C MET A 269 -21.72 9.54 35.48
N SER A 270 -22.26 8.33 35.69
CA SER A 270 -21.54 7.24 36.38
C SER A 270 -20.37 6.69 35.55
N GLU A 271 -19.43 5.98 36.18
CA GLU A 271 -18.27 5.37 35.51
C GLU A 271 -18.67 4.46 34.33
N ASP A 272 -19.72 3.66 34.50
CA ASP A 272 -20.25 2.79 33.43
C ASP A 272 -20.72 3.59 32.21
N ILE A 273 -21.40 4.72 32.46
CA ILE A 273 -21.90 5.58 31.40
C ILE A 273 -20.74 6.35 30.75
N ALA A 274 -19.74 6.76 31.52
CA ALA A 274 -18.54 7.40 31.00
C ALA A 274 -17.74 6.46 30.06
N PHE A 275 -17.64 5.18 30.41
CA PHE A 275 -17.02 4.17 29.54
C PHE A 275 -17.82 3.98 28.25
N LEU A 276 -19.14 3.82 28.34
CA LEU A 276 -20.00 3.67 27.15
C LEU A 276 -19.94 4.89 26.24
N ALA A 277 -19.92 6.11 26.82
CA ALA A 277 -19.74 7.35 26.07
C ALA A 277 -18.38 7.37 25.35
N ALA A 278 -17.28 7.09 26.06
CA ALA A 278 -15.95 7.02 25.46
C ALA A 278 -15.90 6.04 24.28
N PHE A 279 -16.44 4.83 24.47
CA PHE A 279 -16.49 3.82 23.42
C PHE A 279 -17.33 4.28 22.22
N ALA A 280 -18.54 4.81 22.45
CA ALA A 280 -19.42 5.26 21.38
C ALA A 280 -18.81 6.40 20.55
N PHE A 281 -18.18 7.38 21.20
CA PHE A 281 -17.47 8.46 20.52
C PHE A 281 -16.28 7.95 19.70
N ALA A 282 -15.46 7.07 20.28
CA ALA A 282 -14.33 6.46 19.60
C ALA A 282 -14.78 5.68 18.35
N PHE A 283 -15.82 4.85 18.51
CA PHE A 283 -16.38 4.05 17.44
C PHE A 283 -16.93 4.93 16.31
N LEU A 284 -17.70 5.97 16.65
CA LEU A 284 -18.27 6.89 15.66
C LEU A 284 -17.17 7.61 14.87
N VAL A 285 -16.15 8.13 15.55
CA VAL A 285 -15.02 8.80 14.88
C VAL A 285 -14.24 7.82 14.01
N PHE A 286 -14.01 6.59 14.48
CA PHE A 286 -13.34 5.56 13.68
C PHE A 286 -14.11 5.22 12.41
N VAL A 287 -15.42 4.96 12.52
CA VAL A 287 -16.29 4.58 11.40
C VAL A 287 -16.38 5.69 10.34
N VAL A 288 -16.23 6.96 10.72
CA VAL A 288 -16.22 8.09 9.78
C VAL A 288 -14.83 8.34 9.20
N ALA A 289 -13.78 8.33 10.02
CA ALA A 289 -12.43 8.68 9.59
C ALA A 289 -11.78 7.56 8.74
N ALA A 290 -12.03 6.29 9.09
CA ALA A 290 -11.37 5.17 8.43
C ALA A 290 -11.72 5.02 6.94
N PRO A 291 -12.99 5.13 6.49
CA PRO A 291 -13.33 5.13 5.06
C PRO A 291 -12.61 6.24 4.27
N VAL A 292 -12.52 7.45 4.84
CA VAL A 292 -11.86 8.60 4.19
C VAL A 292 -10.37 8.33 4.04
N VAL A 293 -9.71 7.94 5.13
CA VAL A 293 -8.28 7.61 5.10
C VAL A 293 -8.01 6.43 4.17
N TRP A 294 -8.84 5.39 4.18
CA TRP A 294 -8.71 4.25 3.29
C TRP A 294 -8.82 4.64 1.81
N THR A 295 -9.74 5.57 1.48
CA THR A 295 -9.89 6.12 0.13
C THR A 295 -8.61 6.83 -0.30
N VAL A 296 -8.08 7.74 0.53
CA VAL A 296 -6.80 8.42 0.26
C VAL A 296 -5.67 7.42 0.07
N LEU A 297 -5.57 6.40 0.94
CA LEU A 297 -4.53 5.38 0.84
C LEU A 297 -4.64 4.52 -0.43
N SER A 298 -5.85 4.26 -0.91
CA SER A 298 -6.09 3.48 -2.14
C SER A 298 -5.66 4.28 -3.37
N VAL A 299 -6.07 5.55 -3.46
CA VAL A 299 -5.64 6.47 -4.52
C VAL A 299 -4.13 6.72 -4.44
N TYR A 300 -3.58 6.85 -3.24
CA TYR A 300 -2.14 6.99 -3.01
C TYR A 300 -1.36 5.78 -3.53
N HIS A 301 -1.86 4.57 -3.25
CA HIS A 301 -1.27 3.33 -3.72
C HIS A 301 -1.24 3.25 -5.25
N VAL A 302 -2.37 3.56 -5.91
CA VAL A 302 -2.43 3.55 -7.38
C VAL A 302 -1.56 4.65 -7.99
N SER A 303 -1.66 5.89 -7.51
CA SER A 303 -0.85 7.02 -8.01
C SER A 303 0.65 6.72 -7.89
N TYR A 304 1.08 6.19 -6.75
CA TYR A 304 2.48 5.83 -6.53
C TYR A 304 2.91 4.74 -7.50
N PHE A 305 2.14 3.66 -7.62
CA PHE A 305 2.45 2.56 -8.52
C PHE A 305 2.57 3.02 -9.98
N THR A 306 1.61 3.80 -10.49
CA THR A 306 1.60 4.28 -11.88
C THR A 306 2.82 5.16 -12.20
N ARG A 307 3.29 5.96 -11.24
CA ARG A 307 4.51 6.75 -11.39
C ARG A 307 5.77 5.88 -11.32
N ALA A 308 5.87 5.04 -10.30
CA ALA A 308 7.07 4.25 -10.04
C ALA A 308 7.30 3.10 -11.06
N SER A 309 6.23 2.67 -11.74
CA SER A 309 6.28 1.68 -12.82
C SER A 309 6.51 2.28 -14.21
N GLY A 310 6.46 3.61 -14.37
CA GLY A 310 6.58 4.29 -15.67
C GLY A 310 5.32 4.29 -16.53
N LEU A 311 4.21 3.67 -16.08
CA LEU A 311 2.95 3.60 -16.84
C LEU A 311 2.36 4.98 -17.19
N ARG A 312 2.67 6.01 -16.39
CA ARG A 312 2.17 7.37 -16.62
C ARG A 312 2.74 8.07 -17.86
N GLU A 313 3.95 7.70 -18.29
CA GLU A 313 4.61 8.35 -19.42
C GLU A 313 3.97 7.95 -20.76
N HIS A 314 3.34 6.77 -20.83
CA HIS A 314 2.71 6.25 -22.04
C HIS A 314 1.29 6.78 -22.28
N SER A 315 0.61 7.34 -21.28
CA SER A 315 -0.77 7.83 -21.43
C SER A 315 -0.88 9.31 -21.86
N ARG A 316 0.25 9.97 -22.15
CA ARG A 316 0.31 11.37 -22.63
C ARG A 316 0.73 11.49 -24.09
N LEU A 317 0.84 10.36 -24.81
CA LEU A 317 1.04 10.27 -26.26
C LEU A 317 -0.27 9.81 -26.90
#